data_AF-A0A7I9WMZ1-F1
#
_entry.id   AF-A0A7I9WMZ1-F1
#
_cell.length_a   1.000
_cell.length_b   1.000
_cell.length_c   1.000
_cell.angle_alpha   90.00
_cell.angle_beta   90.00
_cell.angle_gamma   90.00
#
_symmetry.space_group_name_H-M   'P 1'
#
loop_
_entity.id
_entity.type
_entity.pdbx_description
1 polymer ?
#
loop_
_entity_poly.entity_id
_entity_poly.type
_entity_poly.pdbx_seq_one_letter_code
_entity_poly.pdbx_strand_id
1 'polypeptide(L)'
;MHLIIPPIFDAAIMVSDLGAKLVDNPYTGHVEPRSEARRSLSGADIVKISVGPYDNNTYIVRCSESGRSLVIDAANDADVIIESIRRHSADVALIVTTHGHEDHWQALADVSQFTGAPTAAHRCDSAELPVPPDRLV
;
A
#
# COMPACT_ATOMS: atom_id res chain seq x y z
N MET A 1 -32.83 -40.59 -26.51
CA MET A 1 -31.76 -39.68 -26.97
C MET A 1 -31.82 -38.45 -26.07
N HIS A 2 -30.77 -38.24 -25.28
CA HIS A 2 -30.64 -37.17 -24.27
C HIS A 2 -30.32 -35.82 -24.95
N LEU A 3 -30.98 -34.74 -24.49
CA LEU A 3 -30.49 -33.34 -24.30
C LEU A 3 -29.87 -32.62 -25.54
N ILE A 4 -29.98 -31.31 -25.82
CA ILE A 4 -29.89 -30.09 -25.00
C ILE A 4 -30.49 -28.93 -25.82
N ILE A 5 -31.37 -28.12 -25.23
CA ILE A 5 -31.64 -26.74 -25.67
C ILE A 5 -31.07 -25.84 -24.56
N PRO A 6 -30.23 -24.82 -24.86
CA PRO A 6 -29.60 -24.00 -23.83
C PRO A 6 -30.64 -23.08 -23.17
N PRO A 7 -30.53 -22.77 -21.87
CA PRO A 7 -31.36 -21.74 -21.28
C PRO A 7 -30.85 -20.36 -21.70
N ILE A 8 -31.78 -19.62 -22.30
CA ILE A 8 -31.76 -18.17 -22.49
C ILE A 8 -31.75 -17.54 -21.09
N PHE A 9 -30.70 -16.81 -20.74
CA PHE A 9 -30.70 -15.98 -19.54
C PHE A 9 -31.50 -14.71 -19.82
N ASP A 10 -32.65 -14.59 -19.16
CA ASP A 10 -33.33 -13.31 -19.01
C ASP A 10 -34.05 -13.26 -17.66
N ALA A 11 -33.66 -12.31 -16.81
CA ALA A 11 -34.50 -11.65 -15.81
C ALA A 11 -33.69 -10.60 -15.05
N ALA A 12 -34.15 -9.36 -15.17
CA ALA A 12 -33.68 -8.16 -14.49
C ALA A 12 -33.62 -8.29 -12.95
N ILE A 13 -32.59 -7.65 -12.35
CA ILE A 13 -32.67 -7.06 -11.01
C ILE A 13 -32.00 -5.69 -11.07
N MET A 14 -32.83 -4.65 -11.16
CA MET A 14 -32.55 -3.35 -10.57
C MET A 14 -33.17 -3.35 -9.16
N VAL A 15 -32.63 -2.52 -8.26
CA VAL A 15 -32.93 -2.39 -6.82
C VAL A 15 -32.17 -3.43 -5.99
N SER A 16 -31.36 -3.13 -4.99
CA SER A 16 -31.22 -1.99 -4.08
C SER A 16 -29.78 -1.96 -3.57
N ASP A 17 -29.35 -0.79 -3.13
CA ASP A 17 -28.44 -0.55 -2.00
C ASP A 17 -28.27 -1.76 -1.06
N LEU A 18 -27.39 -2.70 -1.42
CA LEU A 18 -27.02 -3.83 -0.57
C LEU A 18 -25.70 -3.43 0.05
N GLY A 19 -25.81 -2.97 1.30
CA GLY A 19 -24.73 -2.49 2.12
C GLY A 19 -23.45 -3.26 1.89
N ALA A 20 -22.36 -2.50 1.81
CA ALA A 20 -21.07 -2.96 2.26
C ALA A 20 -21.32 -3.90 3.44
N LYS A 21 -21.09 -5.20 3.25
CA LYS A 21 -20.90 -6.09 4.38
C LYS A 21 -19.75 -5.45 5.13
N LEU A 22 -20.07 -4.64 6.13
CA LEU A 22 -19.18 -4.35 7.24
C LEU A 22 -18.91 -5.74 7.80
N VAL A 23 -17.83 -6.35 7.32
CA VAL A 23 -17.22 -7.44 8.05
C VAL A 23 -16.85 -6.78 9.37
N ASP A 24 -17.55 -7.13 10.45
CA ASP A 24 -17.25 -6.77 11.83
C ASP A 24 -15.92 -7.40 12.27
N ASN A 25 -14.87 -7.19 11.50
CA ASN A 25 -13.51 -7.35 11.93
C ASN A 25 -12.99 -5.94 12.22
N PRO A 26 -13.01 -5.48 13.49
CA PRO A 26 -12.47 -4.18 13.81
C PRO A 26 -11.01 -4.18 13.37
N TYR A 27 -10.66 -3.32 12.42
CA TYR A 27 -9.28 -3.16 12.01
C TYR A 27 -8.42 -2.87 13.25
N THR A 28 -7.59 -3.84 13.64
CA THR A 28 -6.67 -3.72 14.78
C THR A 28 -5.35 -3.08 14.36
N GLY A 29 -5.02 -3.14 13.07
CA GLY A 29 -3.70 -2.77 12.55
C GLY A 29 -2.58 -3.74 12.95
N HIS A 30 -2.92 -4.87 13.57
CA HIS A 30 -1.96 -5.95 13.83
C HIS A 30 -1.58 -6.64 12.51
N VAL A 31 -0.29 -6.95 12.37
CA VAL A 31 0.29 -7.70 11.26
C VAL A 31 1.30 -8.68 11.84
N GLU A 32 1.36 -9.88 11.28
CA GLU A 32 2.47 -10.80 11.53
C GLU A 32 3.69 -10.38 10.69
N PRO A 33 4.91 -10.80 11.06
CA PRO A 33 6.11 -10.54 10.27
C PRO A 33 5.93 -10.83 8.77
N ARG A 34 6.33 -9.88 7.92
CA ARG A 34 6.23 -9.96 6.45
C ARG A 34 4.79 -10.15 5.92
N SER A 35 3.79 -9.72 6.68
CA SER A 35 2.38 -9.69 6.27
C SER A 35 1.83 -8.27 6.22
N GLU A 36 0.61 -8.13 5.70
CA GLU A 36 -0.05 -6.84 5.53
C GLU A 36 -1.48 -6.81 6.10
N ALA A 37 -1.89 -5.65 6.59
CA ALA A 37 -3.26 -5.37 7.01
C ALA A 37 -3.78 -4.11 6.30
N ARG A 38 -5.06 -4.11 5.91
CA ARG A 38 -5.68 -3.01 5.17
C ARG A 38 -6.79 -2.33 5.98
N ARG A 39 -6.82 -1.00 5.90
CA ARG A 39 -7.91 -0.16 6.38
C ARG A 39 -8.43 0.70 5.23
N SER A 40 -9.73 0.61 4.95
CA SER A 40 -10.40 1.48 3.99
C SER A 40 -11.17 2.58 4.71
N LEU A 41 -11.02 3.81 4.23
CA LEU A 41 -11.67 5.04 4.70
C LEU A 41 -12.39 5.70 3.52
N SER A 42 -13.24 6.69 3.78
CA SER A 42 -13.94 7.42 2.72
C SER A 42 -12.99 8.12 1.72
N GLY A 43 -11.83 8.60 2.19
CA GLY A 43 -10.85 9.32 1.36
C GLY A 43 -9.57 8.57 1.03
N ALA A 44 -9.32 7.42 1.67
CA ALA A 44 -8.08 6.68 1.45
C ALA A 44 -8.19 5.18 1.75
N ASP A 45 -7.36 4.40 1.07
CA ASP A 45 -7.00 3.03 1.46
C ASP A 45 -5.60 3.04 2.06
N ILE A 46 -5.42 2.41 3.22
CA ILE A 46 -4.13 2.29 3.90
C ILE A 46 -3.78 0.81 3.99
N VAL A 47 -2.61 0.46 3.48
CA VAL A 47 -1.98 -0.86 3.69
C VAL A 47 -0.79 -0.65 4.62
N LYS A 48 -0.77 -1.40 5.71
CA LYS A 48 0.36 -1.49 6.65
C LYS A 48 1.05 -2.83 6.41
N ILE A 49 2.37 -2.81 6.27
CA ILE A 49 3.19 -3.98 6.01
C ILE A 49 4.23 -4.07 7.13
N SER A 50 4.33 -5.23 7.76
CA SER A 50 5.44 -5.54 8.67
C SER A 50 6.66 -5.95 7.86
N VAL A 51 7.82 -5.34 8.15
CA VAL A 51 9.09 -5.61 7.48
C VAL A 51 10.27 -5.61 8.44
N GLY A 52 11.30 -6.37 8.08
CA GLY A 52 12.58 -6.43 8.77
C GLY A 52 12.52 -7.15 10.12
N PRO A 53 13.68 -7.31 10.77
CA PRO A 53 13.80 -8.04 12.04
C PRO A 53 13.18 -7.30 13.24
N TYR A 54 12.87 -6.02 13.10
CA TYR A 54 12.31 -5.17 14.16
C TYR A 54 10.80 -4.96 14.04
N ASP A 55 10.13 -5.64 13.11
CA ASP A 55 8.69 -5.48 12.85
C ASP A 55 8.32 -4.02 12.52
N ASN A 56 9.19 -3.39 11.71
CA ASN A 56 8.98 -2.02 11.25
C ASN A 56 7.83 -1.97 10.27
N ASN A 57 7.22 -0.79 10.18
CA ASN A 57 6.01 -0.61 9.41
C ASN A 57 6.27 0.22 8.17
N THR A 58 6.09 -0.39 7.00
CA THR A 58 5.91 0.33 5.75
C THR A 58 4.42 0.57 5.51
N TYR A 59 4.06 1.76 5.07
CA TYR A 59 2.69 2.09 4.72
C TYR A 59 2.54 2.45 3.25
N ILE A 60 1.47 1.98 2.63
CA ILE A 60 0.98 2.47 1.33
C ILE A 60 -0.35 3.17 1.60
N VAL A 61 -0.40 4.48 1.35
CA VAL A 61 -1.61 5.29 1.49
C VAL A 61 -2.09 5.71 0.12
N ARG A 62 -3.17 5.12 -0.36
CA ARG A 62 -3.78 5.42 -1.65
C ARG A 62 -4.96 6.37 -1.46
N CYS A 63 -4.98 7.46 -2.22
CA CYS A 63 -6.13 8.37 -2.30
C CYS A 63 -7.30 7.69 -3.04
N SER A 64 -8.49 7.66 -2.44
CA SER A 64 -9.66 7.01 -3.05
C SER A 64 -10.17 7.73 -4.30
N GLU A 65 -9.93 9.03 -4.40
CA GLU A 65 -10.38 9.85 -5.54
C GLU A 65 -9.42 9.79 -6.72
N SER A 66 -8.13 10.09 -6.50
CA SER A 66 -7.13 10.14 -7.58
C SER A 66 -6.51 8.78 -7.90
N GLY A 67 -6.60 7.81 -6.98
CA GLY A 67 -5.94 6.52 -7.09
C GLY A 67 -4.43 6.54 -6.89
N ARG A 68 -3.80 7.71 -6.73
CA ARG A 68 -2.37 7.88 -6.46
C ARG A 68 -2.02 7.47 -5.04
N SER A 69 -0.79 7.02 -4.83
CA SER A 69 -0.31 6.52 -3.54
C SER A 69 0.90 7.26 -3.03
N LEU A 70 1.01 7.30 -1.71
CA LEU A 70 2.20 7.62 -0.94
C LEU A 70 2.76 6.32 -0.36
N VAL A 71 4.07 6.12 -0.41
CA VAL A 71 4.76 5.12 0.42
C VAL A 71 5.40 5.85 1.60
N ILE A 72 5.21 5.35 2.81
CA ILE A 72 5.84 5.87 4.03
C ILE A 72 6.77 4.79 4.58
N ASP A 73 8.02 5.16 4.80
CA ASP A 73 9.14 4.33 5.27
C ASP A 73 9.31 3.05 4.43
N ALA A 74 10.14 3.14 3.39
CA ALA A 74 10.64 1.96 2.69
C ALA A 74 11.70 1.25 3.55
N ALA A 75 11.23 0.63 4.63
CA ALA A 75 12.03 0.21 5.78
C ALA A 75 12.96 -0.96 5.49
N ASN A 76 12.44 -2.13 5.13
CA ASN A 76 13.20 -3.35 4.83
C ASN A 76 12.35 -4.26 3.90
N ASP A 77 12.78 -5.49 3.61
CA ASP A 77 12.04 -6.48 2.82
C ASP A 77 11.48 -5.89 1.51
N ALA A 78 12.37 -5.35 0.67
CA ALA A 78 12.00 -4.68 -0.57
C ALA A 78 11.09 -5.55 -1.46
N ASP A 79 11.30 -6.87 -1.46
CA ASP A 79 10.46 -7.84 -2.15
C ASP A 79 9.00 -7.80 -1.70
N VAL A 80 8.76 -7.73 -0.38
CA VAL A 80 7.41 -7.68 0.22
C VAL A 80 6.75 -6.34 -0.09
N ILE A 81 7.49 -5.24 0.05
CA ILE A 81 6.98 -3.88 -0.23
C ILE A 81 6.58 -3.77 -1.70
N ILE A 82 7.45 -4.16 -2.62
CA ILE A 82 7.21 -4.07 -4.07
C ILE A 82 6.00 -4.91 -4.48
N GLU A 83 5.86 -6.11 -3.92
CA GLU A 83 4.72 -6.99 -4.21
C GLU A 83 3.42 -6.40 -3.66
N SER A 84 3.45 -5.72 -2.50
CA SER A 84 2.31 -4.97 -1.98
C SER A 84 1.97 -3.75 -2.84
N ILE A 85 2.97 -3.00 -3.33
CA ILE A 85 2.76 -1.90 -4.27
C ILE A 85 2.06 -2.40 -5.53
N ARG A 86 2.51 -3.52 -6.12
CA ARG A 86 1.87 -4.11 -7.32
C ARG A 86 0.39 -4.44 -7.11
N ARG A 87 0.01 -4.89 -5.91
CA ARG A 87 -1.38 -5.24 -5.59
C ARG A 87 -2.27 -4.02 -5.35
N HIS A 88 -1.73 -2.98 -4.70
CA HIS A 88 -2.55 -1.92 -4.11
C HIS A 88 -2.35 -0.54 -4.71
N SER A 89 -1.34 -0.34 -5.57
CA SER A 89 -1.04 0.94 -6.19
C SER A 89 -0.70 0.80 -7.67
N ALA A 90 -1.17 1.76 -8.46
CA ALA A 90 -0.81 1.89 -9.89
C ALA A 90 0.12 3.08 -10.14
N ASP A 91 0.19 4.05 -9.21
CA ASP A 91 1.01 5.27 -9.31
C ASP A 91 1.46 5.68 -7.90
N VAL A 92 2.73 5.48 -7.60
CA VAL A 92 3.36 5.98 -6.38
C VAL A 92 3.87 7.39 -6.65
N ALA A 93 3.22 8.37 -6.03
CA ALA A 93 3.49 9.78 -6.24
C ALA A 93 4.72 10.29 -5.46
N LEU A 94 5.03 9.64 -4.34
CA LEU A 94 6.09 10.05 -3.42
C LEU A 94 6.44 8.87 -2.49
N ILE A 95 7.71 8.78 -2.11
CA ILE A 95 8.18 7.95 -0.99
C ILE A 95 8.67 8.91 0.10
N VAL A 96 8.11 8.80 1.31
CA VAL A 96 8.50 9.62 2.46
C VAL A 96 9.24 8.76 3.46
N THR A 97 10.44 9.17 3.85
CA THR A 97 11.15 8.63 5.01
C THR A 97 10.91 9.54 6.20
N THR A 98 10.41 8.97 7.30
CA THR A 98 9.99 9.72 8.48
C THR A 98 11.17 10.26 9.29
N HIS A 99 12.24 9.48 9.44
CA HIS A 99 13.47 9.84 10.15
C HIS A 99 14.67 8.98 9.70
N GLY A 100 15.88 9.38 10.08
CA GLY A 100 17.13 8.82 9.54
C GLY A 100 17.63 7.50 10.14
N HIS A 101 16.89 6.81 11.00
CA HIS A 101 17.35 5.52 11.53
C HIS A 101 17.39 4.45 10.43
N GLU A 102 18.46 3.64 10.46
CA GLU A 102 18.79 2.70 9.38
C GLU A 102 17.62 1.78 9.01
N ASP A 103 16.94 1.27 10.03
CA ASP A 103 15.86 0.31 9.91
C ASP A 103 14.57 0.88 9.27
N HIS A 104 14.53 2.18 8.96
CA HIS A 104 13.42 2.86 8.26
C HIS A 104 13.68 3.14 6.77
N TRP A 105 14.85 2.79 6.23
CA TRP A 105 15.18 3.09 4.82
C TRP A 105 15.99 2.04 4.06
N GLN A 106 16.26 0.86 4.62
CA GLN A 106 17.08 -0.17 3.95
C GLN A 106 16.50 -0.62 2.58
N ALA A 107 15.19 -0.55 2.38
CA ALA A 107 14.55 -0.85 1.09
C ALA A 107 14.35 0.39 0.19
N LEU A 108 14.74 1.59 0.63
CA LEU A 108 14.48 2.86 -0.07
C LEU A 108 15.03 2.88 -1.50
N ALA A 109 16.25 2.40 -1.72
CA ALA A 109 16.88 2.38 -3.03
C ALA A 109 16.10 1.52 -4.03
N ASP A 110 15.76 0.29 -3.63
CA ASP A 110 15.03 -0.65 -4.48
C ASP A 110 13.59 -0.18 -4.77
N VAL A 111 12.89 0.33 -3.75
CA VAL A 111 11.52 0.84 -3.90
C VAL A 111 11.49 2.12 -4.75
N SER A 112 12.46 3.03 -4.57
CA SER A 112 12.59 4.22 -5.41
C SER A 112 12.88 3.84 -6.87
N GLN A 113 13.80 2.91 -7.10
CA GLN A 113 14.10 2.42 -8.44
C GLN A 113 12.90 1.73 -9.10
N PHE A 114 12.18 0.88 -8.35
CA PHE A 114 11.02 0.16 -8.86
C PHE A 114 9.87 1.10 -9.26
N THR A 115 9.60 2.11 -8.43
CA THR A 115 8.48 3.02 -8.63
C THR A 115 8.81 4.19 -9.57
N GLY A 116 10.07 4.60 -9.63
CA GLY A 116 10.49 5.87 -10.24
C GLY A 116 9.94 7.11 -9.52
N ALA A 117 9.40 6.94 -8.31
CA ALA A 117 8.79 8.02 -7.55
C ALA A 117 9.86 8.92 -6.91
N PRO A 118 9.62 10.24 -6.81
CA PRO A 118 10.48 11.11 -6.03
C PRO A 118 10.44 10.74 -4.54
N THR A 119 11.50 11.10 -3.83
CA THR A 119 11.66 10.85 -2.39
C THR A 119 11.57 12.15 -1.58
N ALA A 120 11.15 12.05 -0.33
CA ALA A 120 11.10 13.17 0.60
C ALA A 120 11.53 12.74 2.01
N ALA A 121 12.27 13.62 2.69
CA ALA A 121 12.62 13.47 4.10
C ALA A 121 12.89 14.86 4.71
N HIS A 122 12.88 14.92 6.04
CA HIS A 122 13.26 16.15 6.74
C HIS A 122 14.77 16.43 6.61
N ARG A 123 15.16 17.70 6.57
CA ARG A 123 16.58 18.11 6.37
C ARG A 123 17.54 17.51 7.40
N CYS A 124 17.12 17.37 8.65
CA CYS A 124 17.98 16.80 9.70
C CYS A 124 18.19 15.29 9.56
N ASP A 125 17.38 14.61 8.75
CA ASP A 125 17.36 13.16 8.61
C ASP A 125 17.90 12.69 7.26
N SER A 126 18.14 13.61 6.32
CA SER A 126 18.47 13.27 4.94
C SER A 126 19.92 12.84 4.70
N ALA A 127 20.84 13.15 5.61
CA ALA A 127 22.28 12.97 5.38
C ALA A 127 22.71 11.50 5.30
N GLU A 128 22.03 10.62 6.05
CA GLU A 128 22.34 9.19 6.15
C GLU A 128 21.59 8.35 5.09
N LEU A 129 20.66 8.95 4.34
CA LEU A 129 19.84 8.20 3.39
C LEU A 129 20.64 7.78 2.15
N PRO A 130 20.50 6.53 1.68
CA PRO A 130 21.20 6.04 0.50
C PRO A 130 20.66 6.66 -0.81
N VAL A 131 19.43 7.19 -0.76
CA VAL A 131 18.80 7.96 -1.84
C VAL A 131 18.62 9.40 -1.34
N PRO A 132 19.30 10.39 -1.95
CA PRO A 132 19.10 11.80 -1.61
C PRO A 132 17.64 12.22 -1.86
N PRO A 133 16.96 12.84 -0.88
CA PRO A 133 15.59 13.31 -1.07
C PRO A 133 15.47 14.34 -2.18
N ASP A 134 14.52 14.16 -3.09
CA ASP A 134 14.12 15.18 -4.07
C ASP A 134 13.45 16.37 -3.39
N ARG A 135 12.84 16.15 -2.23
CA ARG A 135 12.18 17.17 -1.41
C ARG A 135 12.68 17.11 0.02
N LEU A 136 13.29 18.21 0.46
CA LEU A 136 13.54 18.45 1.88
C LEU A 136 12.34 19.17 2.48
N VAL A 137 11.74 18.57 3.50
CA VAL A 137 10.65 19.14 4.30
C VAL A 137 11.13 19.67 5.64
#